data_AF-A0A6P8HTA0-F1
#
_entry.id   AF-A0A6P8HTA0-F1
#
_cell.length_a   1.000
_cell.length_b   1.000
_cell.length_c   1.000
_cell.angle_alpha   90.00
_cell.angle_beta   90.00
_cell.angle_gamma   90.00
#
_symmetry.space_group_name_H-M   'P 1'
#
loop_
_entity.id
_entity.type
_entity.pdbx_description
1 polymer ?
#
loop_
_entity_poly.entity_id
_entity_poly.type
_entity_poly.pdbx_seq_one_letter_code
_entity_poly.pdbx_strand_id
1 'polypeptide(L)'
;MQQEIVDFTSLCSSFRKSVLLVTFFAAILPAGMVAFYPLTVYNHIMPKQIFRRIETQDWMACLQECHSDVDCSSYNFKYDSSKIRRNCELSKCAIGEGIRGKENDLLFERGFVFQQIRPNKNKSLCAIEEKDKVPALPFGGLEASLILENYSRQYLMDLYNYLNDGIKRRRRWNKCYYAKNRDISPAEFHSRCDSKGPTVTIIRDSKYIFGGYFDSSWKSSTQGCGWLRGPRAFLFSLYNKDHYKPYKFNIKSDRIGTTVYDCLSFGPTFGQGHDLTVYPNSSNYGSQYFRSFSYETPPGCKYKVYPCTFYTGRAYFRVDEIEVFYENKINS
;
A
#
# COMPACT_ATOMS: atom_id res chain seq x y z
N MET A 1 -40.20 24.95 -9.50
CA MET A 1 -39.35 24.36 -10.55
C MET A 1 -38.47 25.48 -11.07
N GLN A 2 -37.14 25.28 -11.01
CA GLN A 2 -36.02 26.04 -11.64
C GLN A 2 -35.94 27.55 -11.33
N GLN A 3 -34.97 28.12 -10.59
CA GLN A 3 -33.49 28.04 -10.56
C GLN A 3 -32.82 28.59 -11.83
N GLU A 4 -32.07 29.70 -11.69
CA GLU A 4 -30.69 29.94 -12.17
C GLU A 4 -30.20 31.35 -11.73
N ILE A 5 -29.14 31.44 -10.91
CA ILE A 5 -27.73 31.82 -11.20
C ILE A 5 -27.46 33.33 -11.01
N VAL A 6 -26.60 33.67 -10.03
CA VAL A 6 -25.83 34.94 -10.06
C VAL A 6 -24.37 34.65 -9.69
N ASP A 7 -23.51 35.23 -10.53
CA ASP A 7 -22.07 35.10 -10.74
C ASP A 7 -21.21 35.66 -9.58
N PHE A 8 -20.09 35.01 -9.27
CA PHE A 8 -19.27 35.20 -8.06
C PHE A 8 -17.98 36.03 -8.30
N THR A 9 -18.02 37.00 -9.22
CA THR A 9 -16.80 37.65 -9.75
C THR A 9 -16.57 39.12 -9.38
N SER A 10 -17.25 39.75 -8.40
CA SER A 10 -17.01 41.20 -8.11
C SER A 10 -16.65 41.63 -6.67
N LEU A 11 -16.42 40.73 -5.71
CA LEU A 11 -16.24 41.15 -4.30
C LEU A 11 -14.78 41.27 -3.81
N CYS A 12 -13.81 41.40 -4.71
CA CYS A 12 -12.40 41.59 -4.32
C CYS A 12 -11.85 42.95 -4.79
N SER A 13 -12.43 44.07 -4.34
CA SER A 13 -11.76 45.39 -4.40
C SER A 13 -12.45 46.48 -3.56
N SER A 14 -12.45 46.37 -2.23
CA SER A 14 -12.46 47.57 -1.37
C SER A 14 -12.13 47.23 0.08
N PHE A 15 -10.87 46.89 0.36
CA PHE A 15 -10.35 46.84 1.73
C PHE A 15 -9.38 47.99 1.92
N ARG A 16 -9.90 49.20 2.17
CA ARG A 16 -9.13 50.27 2.81
C ARG A 16 -10.06 51.29 3.47
N LYS A 17 -9.83 51.46 4.77
CA LYS A 17 -10.32 52.52 5.67
C LYS A 17 -11.73 52.32 6.22
N SER A 18 -11.83 51.75 7.43
CA SER A 18 -12.30 52.46 8.63
C SER A 18 -12.52 51.45 9.77
N VAL A 19 -11.84 51.69 10.89
CA VAL A 19 -12.08 51.05 12.18
C VAL A 19 -13.35 51.64 12.77
N LEU A 20 -14.43 50.87 12.95
CA LEU A 20 -15.41 50.96 14.06
C LEU A 20 -16.65 50.08 13.80
N LEU A 21 -17.12 49.45 14.88
CA LEU A 21 -18.28 48.55 15.04
C LEU A 21 -18.16 47.11 14.50
N VAL A 22 -17.51 46.24 15.29
CA VAL A 22 -17.87 44.82 15.36
C VAL A 22 -18.53 44.56 16.72
N THR A 23 -19.84 44.79 16.79
CA THR A 23 -20.69 44.19 17.83
C THR A 23 -22.07 43.93 17.22
N PHE A 24 -22.60 42.74 17.50
CA PHE A 24 -23.91 42.19 17.09
C PHE A 24 -24.01 41.54 15.71
N PHE A 25 -23.48 40.31 15.62
CA PHE A 25 -24.30 39.13 15.30
C PHE A 25 -23.73 37.94 16.08
N ALA A 26 -24.13 37.80 17.35
CA ALA A 26 -24.07 36.51 18.03
C ALA A 26 -25.16 35.64 17.37
N ALA A 27 -24.81 35.02 16.24
CA ALA A 27 -25.66 34.03 15.61
C ALA A 27 -25.79 32.86 16.58
N ILE A 28 -27.04 32.60 16.96
CA ILE A 28 -27.50 31.49 17.78
C ILE A 28 -26.90 30.21 17.22
N LEU A 29 -25.88 29.67 17.88
CA LEU A 29 -25.37 28.34 17.61
C LEU A 29 -26.46 27.37 18.10
N PRO A 30 -27.13 26.59 17.23
CA PRO A 30 -28.00 25.54 17.72
C PRO A 30 -27.15 24.58 18.56
N ALA A 31 -27.66 24.25 19.75
CA ALA A 31 -27.08 23.25 20.64
C ALA A 31 -26.99 21.92 19.84
N GLY A 32 -25.78 21.59 19.39
CA GLY A 32 -25.57 20.52 18.42
C GLY A 32 -24.50 20.79 17.36
N MET A 33 -23.78 21.93 17.41
CA MET A 33 -22.56 22.07 16.62
C MET A 33 -21.57 20.97 17.01
N VAL A 34 -21.42 19.98 16.13
CA VAL A 34 -20.29 19.07 16.10
C VAL A 34 -19.05 19.97 16.09
N ALA A 35 -18.28 19.94 17.18
CA ALA A 35 -17.05 20.71 17.26
C ALA A 35 -16.23 20.45 16.00
N PHE A 36 -15.88 21.53 15.29
CA PHE A 36 -15.07 21.42 14.09
C PHE A 36 -13.65 21.07 14.55
N TYR A 37 -13.14 19.88 14.21
CA TYR A 37 -11.81 19.40 14.58
C TYR A 37 -10.81 19.45 13.41
N PRO A 38 -10.68 20.54 12.62
CA PRO A 38 -9.68 20.59 11.58
C PRO A 38 -8.30 20.71 12.23
N LEU A 39 -7.47 19.69 12.07
CA LEU A 39 -6.07 19.74 12.43
C LEU A 39 -5.24 19.29 11.23
N THR A 40 -4.40 20.19 10.74
CA THR A 40 -3.46 19.91 9.65
C THR A 40 -2.06 19.75 10.23
N VAL A 41 -1.37 18.68 9.87
CA VAL A 41 0.04 18.49 10.22
C VAL A 41 0.82 18.11 8.96
N TYR A 42 1.83 18.92 8.64
CA TYR A 42 2.70 18.70 7.48
C TYR A 42 3.78 17.67 7.78
N ASN A 43 4.21 16.95 6.75
CA ASN A 43 5.22 15.90 6.81
C ASN A 43 4.92 14.82 7.84
N HIS A 44 3.64 14.55 8.07
CA HIS A 44 3.19 13.57 9.02
C HIS A 44 2.01 12.79 8.47
N ILE A 45 1.86 11.58 8.97
CA ILE A 45 0.76 10.67 8.63
C ILE A 45 0.17 10.02 9.86
N MET A 46 -1.11 9.69 9.76
CA MET A 46 -1.78 8.70 10.61
C MET A 46 -1.77 7.35 9.88
N PRO A 47 -0.85 6.43 10.20
CA PRO A 47 -0.74 5.15 9.50
C PRO A 47 -1.80 4.13 9.95
N LYS A 48 -2.47 4.38 11.08
CA LYS A 48 -3.42 3.44 11.69
C LYS A 48 -4.77 3.51 11.01
N GLN A 49 -5.44 2.35 10.94
CA GLN A 49 -6.82 2.20 10.46
C GLN A 49 -7.09 2.89 9.11
N ILE A 50 -6.12 2.88 8.20
CA ILE A 50 -6.37 3.29 6.82
C ILE A 50 -7.33 2.27 6.21
N PHE A 51 -8.54 2.69 5.88
CA PHE A 51 -9.57 1.79 5.36
C PHE A 51 -9.84 2.03 3.88
N ARG A 52 -9.49 3.20 3.35
CA ARG A 52 -9.69 3.52 1.94
C ARG A 52 -8.52 4.33 1.40
N ARG A 53 -8.11 4.03 0.17
CA ARG A 53 -7.07 4.76 -0.57
C ARG A 53 -7.61 5.05 -1.95
N ILE A 54 -7.49 6.29 -2.34
CA ILE A 54 -8.01 6.81 -3.59
C ILE A 54 -7.00 7.79 -4.19
N GLU A 55 -7.12 8.02 -5.48
CA GLU A 55 -6.36 9.06 -6.16
C GLU A 55 -7.27 10.27 -6.35
N THR A 56 -6.87 11.41 -5.81
CA THR A 56 -7.61 12.67 -5.92
C THR A 56 -6.77 13.72 -6.63
N GLN A 57 -7.43 14.66 -7.30
CA GLN A 57 -6.71 15.73 -8.02
C GLN A 57 -5.90 16.60 -7.05
N ASP A 58 -6.48 16.88 -5.89
CA ASP A 58 -5.88 17.67 -4.83
C ASP A 58 -6.35 17.20 -3.44
N TRP A 59 -5.89 17.92 -2.42
CA TRP A 59 -6.25 17.67 -1.03
C TRP A 59 -7.72 18.01 -0.73
N MET A 60 -8.35 18.90 -1.51
CA MET A 60 -9.74 19.29 -1.31
C MET A 60 -10.68 18.16 -1.73
N ALA A 61 -10.41 17.50 -2.85
CA ALA A 61 -11.11 16.29 -3.26
C ALA A 61 -10.90 15.16 -2.23
N CYS A 62 -9.71 15.04 -1.64
CA CYS A 62 -9.46 14.09 -0.54
C CYS A 62 -10.28 14.41 0.72
N LEU A 63 -10.38 15.70 1.07
CA LEU A 63 -11.22 16.18 2.16
C LEU A 63 -12.69 15.85 1.92
N GLN A 64 -13.21 16.08 0.70
CA GLN A 64 -14.58 15.77 0.34
C GLN A 64 -14.88 14.28 0.52
N GLU A 65 -14.00 13.41 0.04
CA GLU A 65 -14.14 11.95 0.18
C GLU A 65 -14.14 11.51 1.66
N CYS A 66 -13.26 12.08 2.48
CA CYS A 66 -13.28 11.81 3.92
C CYS A 66 -14.54 12.37 4.60
N HIS A 67 -14.98 13.56 4.20
CA HIS A 67 -16.18 14.19 4.76
C HIS A 67 -17.45 13.40 4.44
N SER A 68 -17.57 12.88 3.22
CA SER A 68 -18.72 12.06 2.80
C SER A 68 -18.77 10.69 3.48
N ASP A 69 -17.64 10.19 4.00
CA ASP A 69 -17.56 8.89 4.65
C ASP A 69 -17.63 9.01 6.19
N VAL A 70 -18.68 8.47 6.80
CA VAL A 70 -18.93 8.56 8.25
C VAL A 70 -17.88 7.87 9.12
N ASP A 71 -17.13 6.92 8.54
CA ASP A 71 -16.06 6.21 9.22
C ASP A 71 -14.72 6.95 9.16
N CYS A 72 -14.58 7.95 8.29
CA CYS A 72 -13.34 8.71 8.15
C CYS A 72 -13.17 9.72 9.28
N SER A 73 -12.12 9.58 10.08
CA SER A 73 -11.77 10.55 11.11
C SER A 73 -10.67 11.51 10.66
N SER A 74 -9.76 11.04 9.80
CA SER A 74 -8.69 11.84 9.21
C SER A 74 -8.28 11.28 7.85
N TYR A 75 -7.47 12.04 7.12
CA TYR A 75 -6.83 11.56 5.92
C TYR A 75 -5.34 11.94 5.86
N ASN A 76 -4.56 11.15 5.11
CA ASN A 76 -3.22 11.52 4.67
C ASN A 76 -3.26 11.83 3.18
N PHE A 77 -2.73 12.98 2.77
CA PHE A 77 -2.62 13.38 1.38
C PHE A 77 -1.15 13.56 1.00
N LYS A 78 -0.68 12.84 -0.02
CA LYS A 78 0.70 12.95 -0.51
C LYS A 78 0.78 13.99 -1.60
N TYR A 79 1.52 15.08 -1.35
CA TYR A 79 1.84 16.00 -2.42
C TYR A 79 2.93 15.41 -3.33
N ASP A 80 2.63 15.35 -4.62
CA ASP A 80 3.56 14.99 -5.69
C ASP A 80 3.30 15.91 -6.89
N SER A 81 4.24 16.80 -7.21
CA SER A 81 4.11 17.75 -8.32
C SER A 81 4.17 17.07 -9.68
N SER A 82 4.70 15.84 -9.77
CA SER A 82 4.82 15.08 -11.02
C SER A 82 3.52 14.38 -11.43
N LYS A 83 2.54 14.27 -10.52
CA LYS A 83 1.29 13.52 -10.75
C LYS A 83 0.07 14.42 -10.79
N ILE A 84 -0.80 14.18 -11.77
CA ILE A 84 -2.09 14.88 -11.93
C ILE A 84 -3.08 14.46 -10.83
N ARG A 85 -3.07 13.17 -10.47
CA ARG A 85 -3.82 12.64 -9.33
C ARG A 85 -2.86 12.07 -8.31
N ARG A 86 -3.19 12.27 -7.04
CA ARG A 86 -2.30 12.09 -5.89
C ARG A 86 -2.96 11.22 -4.86
N ASN A 87 -2.12 10.54 -4.08
CA ASN A 87 -2.60 9.57 -3.12
C ASN A 87 -3.28 10.25 -1.92
N CYS A 88 -4.49 9.78 -1.65
CA CYS A 88 -5.34 10.16 -0.55
C CYS A 88 -5.69 8.89 0.25
N GLU A 89 -5.35 8.89 1.54
CA GLU A 89 -5.56 7.77 2.44
C GLU A 89 -6.55 8.16 3.53
N LEU A 90 -7.71 7.51 3.57
CA LEU A 90 -8.75 7.76 4.58
C LEU A 90 -8.54 6.83 5.77
N SER A 91 -8.52 7.41 6.97
CA SER A 91 -8.27 6.72 8.23
C SER A 91 -9.48 6.79 9.15
N LYS A 92 -9.80 5.70 9.86
CA LYS A 92 -10.75 5.75 10.97
C LYS A 92 -10.15 6.41 12.22
N CYS A 93 -8.84 6.64 12.22
CA CYS A 93 -8.09 7.20 13.33
C CYS A 93 -7.90 8.71 13.23
N ALA A 94 -7.67 9.31 14.39
CA ALA A 94 -7.43 10.74 14.59
C ALA A 94 -6.56 10.90 15.85
N ILE A 95 -6.00 12.08 16.07
CA ILE A 95 -5.22 12.39 17.26
C ILE A 95 -6.14 12.50 18.48
N GLY A 96 -5.63 12.11 19.66
CA GLY A 96 -6.37 12.23 20.92
C GLY A 96 -6.65 13.68 21.34
N GLU A 97 -7.50 13.85 22.35
CA GLU A 97 -7.79 15.17 22.94
C GLU A 97 -6.59 15.71 23.74
N GLY A 98 -6.19 16.96 23.48
CA GLY A 98 -5.06 17.65 24.11
C GLY A 98 -4.12 18.31 23.09
N ILE A 99 -3.63 19.53 23.36
CA ILE A 99 -2.80 20.30 22.40
C ILE A 99 -1.30 19.98 22.53
N ARG A 100 -0.84 19.52 23.70
CA ARG A 100 0.58 19.23 23.96
C ARG A 100 0.95 17.82 23.48
N GLY A 101 1.97 17.71 22.64
CA GLY A 101 2.54 16.42 22.20
C GLY A 101 1.94 15.81 20.92
N LYS A 102 1.16 16.56 20.14
CA LYS A 102 0.41 16.10 18.95
C LYS A 102 1.23 15.37 17.87
N GLU A 103 2.51 15.69 17.72
CA GLU A 103 3.40 15.02 16.75
C GLU A 103 3.73 13.56 17.14
N ASN A 104 3.63 13.22 18.44
CA ASN A 104 3.92 11.86 18.91
C ASN A 104 2.87 10.83 18.49
N ASP A 105 1.66 11.28 18.13
CA ASP A 105 0.56 10.44 17.67
C ASP A 105 0.55 10.32 16.13
N LEU A 106 1.56 10.86 15.47
CA LEU A 106 1.75 10.78 14.03
C LEU A 106 3.16 10.24 13.71
N LEU A 107 3.33 9.69 12.52
CA LEU A 107 4.66 9.35 12.01
C LEU A 107 5.14 10.44 11.06
N PHE A 108 6.39 10.87 11.22
CA PHE A 108 7.03 11.74 10.25
C PHE A 108 7.18 11.01 8.92
N GLU A 109 6.63 11.59 7.86
CA GLU A 109 6.74 11.14 6.48
C GLU A 109 6.77 12.36 5.55
N ARG A 110 7.92 12.61 4.94
CA ARG A 110 8.14 13.83 4.15
C ARG A 110 7.15 13.91 2.99
N GLY A 111 6.58 15.09 2.77
CA GLY A 111 5.69 15.40 1.64
C GLY A 111 4.25 14.92 1.79
N PHE A 112 3.89 14.33 2.94
CA PHE A 112 2.49 14.08 3.29
C PHE A 112 1.90 15.25 4.06
N VAL A 113 0.57 15.39 3.97
CA VAL A 113 -0.26 16.24 4.81
C VAL A 113 -1.25 15.33 5.51
N PHE A 114 -1.20 15.30 6.84
CA PHE A 114 -2.25 14.72 7.67
C PHE A 114 -3.31 15.78 7.93
N GLN A 115 -4.58 15.42 7.77
CA GLN A 115 -5.72 16.26 8.10
C GLN A 115 -6.76 15.48 8.90
N GLN A 116 -7.00 15.90 10.13
CA GLN A 116 -8.14 15.45 10.92
C GLN A 116 -9.39 16.26 10.60
N ILE A 117 -10.54 15.60 10.58
CA ILE A 117 -11.84 16.24 10.39
C ILE A 117 -12.91 15.80 11.40
N ARG A 118 -12.71 14.66 12.08
CA ARG A 118 -13.58 14.17 13.17
C ARG A 118 -12.72 13.73 14.36
N PRO A 119 -13.27 13.71 15.59
CA PRO A 119 -12.52 13.31 16.77
C PRO A 119 -12.16 11.82 16.73
N ASN A 120 -11.15 11.45 17.51
CA ASN A 120 -10.75 10.05 17.65
C ASN A 120 -11.82 9.24 18.37
N LYS A 121 -12.43 8.29 17.66
CA LYS A 121 -13.45 7.37 18.19
C LYS A 121 -12.87 6.28 19.11
N ASN A 122 -11.61 5.90 18.92
CA ASN A 122 -10.98 4.80 19.66
C ASN A 122 -9.48 5.06 19.90
N LYS A 123 -9.14 5.59 21.08
CA LYS A 123 -7.78 5.98 21.45
C LYS A 123 -6.77 4.83 21.36
N SER A 124 -7.11 3.63 21.85
CA SER A 124 -6.18 2.49 21.85
C SER A 124 -5.92 1.95 20.44
N LEU A 125 -6.93 1.93 19.58
CA LEU A 125 -6.81 1.49 18.19
C LEU A 125 -5.91 2.41 17.35
N CYS A 126 -5.86 3.69 17.72
CA CYS A 126 -5.17 4.75 16.98
C CYS A 126 -3.83 5.14 17.58
N ALA A 127 -3.46 4.55 18.72
CA ALA A 127 -2.17 4.79 19.35
C ALA A 127 -1.02 4.34 18.43
N ILE A 128 -0.02 5.21 18.28
CA ILE A 128 1.25 4.88 17.65
C ILE A 128 2.17 4.37 18.75
N GLU A 129 2.46 3.08 18.72
CA GLU A 129 3.33 2.45 19.71
C GLU A 129 4.80 2.72 19.39
N GLU A 130 5.69 2.52 20.37
CA GLU A 130 7.13 2.71 20.21
C GLU A 130 7.73 1.81 19.12
N LYS A 131 7.11 0.63 18.88
CA LYS A 131 7.43 -0.26 17.74
C LYS A 131 7.08 0.34 16.37
N ASP A 132 6.09 1.24 16.32
CA ASP A 132 5.67 1.94 15.10
C ASP A 132 6.56 3.18 14.84
N LYS A 133 7.16 3.75 15.89
CA LYS A 133 8.18 4.82 15.82
C LYS A 133 9.55 4.20 15.57
N VAL A 134 9.78 3.80 14.32
CA VAL A 134 10.89 2.91 13.98
C VAL A 134 12.27 3.57 14.22
N PRO A 135 13.16 2.95 15.03
CA PRO A 135 14.61 3.17 14.92
C PRO A 135 15.07 2.82 13.51
N ALA A 136 16.08 3.49 12.94
CA ALA A 136 16.60 3.20 11.59
C ALA A 136 16.61 1.68 11.30
N LEU A 137 15.78 1.23 10.36
CA LEU A 137 15.57 -0.19 10.08
C LEU A 137 16.94 -0.84 9.80
N PRO A 138 17.29 -2.00 10.41
CA PRO A 138 18.48 -2.76 10.04
C PRO A 138 18.35 -3.40 8.63
N PHE A 139 17.17 -3.26 8.02
CA PHE A 139 16.79 -3.71 6.71
C PHE A 139 16.43 -2.48 5.87
N GLY A 140 17.12 -2.25 4.76
CA GLY A 140 16.86 -1.08 3.91
C GLY A 140 16.80 -1.44 2.44
N GLY A 141 16.37 -0.51 1.60
CA GLY A 141 16.34 -0.60 0.15
C GLY A 141 14.96 -0.88 -0.46
N LEU A 142 14.00 -1.40 0.30
CA LEU A 142 12.61 -1.51 -0.19
C LEU A 142 11.92 -0.14 -0.26
N GLU A 143 12.44 0.88 0.43
CA GLU A 143 11.98 2.26 0.32
C GLU A 143 12.16 2.81 -1.11
N ALA A 144 12.99 2.17 -1.94
CA ALA A 144 13.16 2.49 -3.36
C ALA A 144 12.08 1.85 -4.28
N SER A 145 11.06 1.22 -3.70
CA SER A 145 9.91 0.69 -4.44
C SER A 145 9.07 1.83 -4.99
N LEU A 146 8.92 1.88 -6.32
CA LEU A 146 8.06 2.82 -7.02
C LEU A 146 6.59 2.43 -6.85
N ILE A 147 6.30 1.13 -6.62
CA ILE A 147 4.96 0.66 -6.29
C ILE A 147 4.55 1.19 -4.91
N LEU A 148 5.46 1.21 -3.94
CA LEU A 148 5.15 1.61 -2.56
C LEU A 148 5.45 3.08 -2.24
N GLU A 149 6.17 3.82 -3.09
CA GLU A 149 6.62 5.21 -2.84
C GLU A 149 5.47 6.18 -2.47
N ASN A 150 4.27 5.93 -3.00
CA ASN A 150 3.11 6.80 -2.83
C ASN A 150 2.18 6.33 -1.71
N TYR A 151 2.49 5.21 -1.07
CA TYR A 151 1.71 4.64 0.01
C TYR A 151 2.38 4.98 1.34
N SER A 152 1.57 5.13 2.39
CA SER A 152 2.05 5.20 3.77
C SER A 152 3.10 4.14 4.06
N ARG A 153 4.10 4.56 4.83
CA ARG A 153 5.19 3.73 5.33
C ARG A 153 4.71 2.44 6.00
N GLN A 154 3.47 2.38 6.48
CA GLN A 154 2.91 1.15 7.05
C GLN A 154 2.97 -0.04 6.07
N TYR A 155 2.85 0.18 4.76
CA TYR A 155 2.96 -0.90 3.75
C TYR A 155 4.35 -1.52 3.76
N LEU A 156 5.38 -0.67 3.79
CA LEU A 156 6.76 -1.09 3.92
C LEU A 156 6.98 -1.81 5.25
N MET A 157 6.39 -1.30 6.34
CA MET A 157 6.49 -1.93 7.66
C MET A 157 5.87 -3.32 7.70
N ASP A 158 4.67 -3.50 7.16
CA ASP A 158 4.02 -4.81 7.11
C ASP A 158 4.83 -5.79 6.26
N LEU A 159 5.37 -5.33 5.13
CA LEU A 159 6.23 -6.16 4.28
C LEU A 159 7.54 -6.53 5.01
N TYR A 160 8.20 -5.57 5.67
CA TYR A 160 9.38 -5.85 6.49
C TYR A 160 9.07 -6.82 7.64
N ASN A 161 7.91 -6.69 8.28
CA ASN A 161 7.45 -7.61 9.31
C ASN A 161 7.28 -9.04 8.77
N TYR A 162 6.79 -9.20 7.54
CA TYR A 162 6.68 -10.51 6.91
C TYR A 162 8.03 -11.11 6.52
N LEU A 163 8.99 -10.28 6.11
CA LEU A 163 10.34 -10.66 5.71
C LEU A 163 11.27 -10.92 6.89
N ASN A 164 10.98 -10.36 8.06
CA ASN A 164 11.77 -10.56 9.26
C ASN A 164 11.65 -12.00 9.77
N ASP A 165 12.76 -12.70 9.86
CA ASP A 165 12.86 -14.05 10.42
C ASP A 165 13.29 -14.05 11.90
N GLY A 166 13.22 -12.89 12.57
CA GLY A 166 13.63 -12.69 13.95
C GLY A 166 15.14 -12.54 14.12
N ILE A 167 15.93 -12.64 13.04
CA ILE A 167 17.39 -12.53 13.10
C ILE A 167 17.81 -11.10 12.77
N LYS A 168 18.41 -10.43 13.75
CA LYS A 168 19.03 -9.09 13.60
C LYS A 168 20.31 -9.16 12.74
N ARG A 169 20.16 -9.25 11.42
CA ARG A 169 21.25 -9.08 10.45
C ARG A 169 21.04 -7.77 9.69
N ARG A 170 22.13 -7.07 9.37
CA ARG A 170 22.05 -5.95 8.41
C ARG A 170 21.82 -6.53 7.02
N ARG A 171 20.66 -6.24 6.44
CA ARG A 171 20.32 -6.70 5.09
C ARG A 171 19.90 -5.51 4.24
N ARG A 172 20.16 -5.60 2.95
CA ARG A 172 19.75 -4.57 2.00
C ARG A 172 19.08 -5.20 0.80
N TRP A 173 17.88 -4.74 0.53
CA TRP A 173 17.11 -5.10 -0.65
C TRP A 173 17.55 -4.23 -1.83
N ASN A 174 17.89 -4.87 -2.94
CA ASN A 174 18.27 -4.17 -4.16
C ASN A 174 17.33 -4.61 -5.28
N LYS A 175 16.82 -3.66 -6.05
CA LYS A 175 15.93 -3.96 -7.17
C LYS A 175 16.74 -4.65 -8.26
N CYS A 176 16.32 -5.84 -8.69
CA CYS A 176 16.88 -6.51 -9.86
C CYS A 176 15.97 -6.37 -11.08
N TYR A 177 14.66 -6.27 -10.88
CA TYR A 177 13.72 -6.17 -12.00
C TYR A 177 12.59 -5.18 -11.69
N TYR A 178 12.18 -4.47 -12.73
CA TYR A 178 11.03 -3.59 -12.73
C TYR A 178 10.46 -3.53 -14.14
N ALA A 179 9.14 -3.63 -14.25
CA ALA A 179 8.45 -3.48 -15.52
C ALA A 179 7.03 -2.95 -15.30
N LYS A 180 6.47 -2.33 -16.34
CA LYS A 180 5.09 -1.83 -16.37
C LYS A 180 4.35 -2.39 -17.57
N ASN A 181 3.08 -2.71 -17.40
CA ASN A 181 2.17 -3.04 -18.50
C ASN A 181 2.76 -4.04 -19.52
N ARG A 182 3.02 -3.59 -20.75
CA ARG A 182 3.48 -4.44 -21.86
C ARG A 182 4.97 -4.78 -21.78
N ASP A 183 5.73 -4.08 -20.94
CA ASP A 183 7.18 -4.28 -20.79
C ASP A 183 7.52 -5.48 -19.88
N ILE A 184 6.49 -6.16 -19.36
CA ILE A 184 6.68 -7.34 -18.51
C ILE A 184 7.22 -8.50 -19.35
N SER A 185 8.48 -8.85 -19.09
CA SER A 185 9.25 -9.85 -19.81
C SER A 185 9.89 -10.87 -18.85
N PRO A 186 9.49 -12.15 -18.91
CA PRO A 186 10.17 -13.25 -18.23
C PRO A 186 11.68 -13.31 -18.51
N ALA A 187 12.08 -13.10 -19.76
CA ALA A 187 13.47 -13.14 -20.16
C ALA A 187 14.28 -12.04 -19.47
N GLU A 188 13.72 -10.83 -19.39
CA GLU A 188 14.39 -9.73 -18.69
C GLU A 188 14.44 -9.96 -17.18
N PHE A 189 13.36 -10.46 -16.57
CA PHE A 189 13.34 -10.88 -15.17
C PHE A 189 14.48 -11.86 -14.87
N HIS A 190 14.59 -12.94 -15.63
CA HIS A 190 15.62 -13.96 -15.44
C HIS A 190 17.03 -13.40 -15.62
N SER A 191 17.27 -12.70 -16.74
CA SER A 191 18.58 -12.07 -17.03
C SER A 191 19.08 -11.15 -15.91
N ARG A 192 18.16 -10.54 -15.15
CA ARG A 192 18.51 -9.58 -14.10
C ARG A 192 18.44 -10.14 -12.69
N CYS A 193 17.61 -11.14 -12.40
CA CYS A 193 17.32 -11.60 -11.03
C CYS A 193 17.87 -12.99 -10.69
N ASP A 194 18.21 -13.82 -11.68
CA ASP A 194 18.71 -15.16 -11.39
C ASP A 194 20.02 -15.11 -10.59
N SER A 195 20.22 -16.12 -9.74
CA SER A 195 21.37 -16.26 -8.83
C SER A 195 21.55 -15.17 -7.76
N LYS A 196 20.57 -14.27 -7.58
CA LYS A 196 20.68 -13.16 -6.61
C LYS A 196 19.91 -13.36 -5.31
N GLY A 197 19.10 -14.40 -5.19
CA GLY A 197 18.12 -14.55 -4.10
C GLY A 197 18.74 -14.68 -2.69
N PRO A 198 17.93 -14.55 -1.62
CA PRO A 198 16.46 -14.48 -1.58
C PRO A 198 15.82 -13.31 -2.32
N THR A 199 14.61 -13.49 -2.84
CA THR A 199 13.89 -12.44 -3.59
C THR A 199 12.50 -12.14 -3.03
N VAL A 200 12.09 -10.87 -3.08
CA VAL A 200 10.70 -10.44 -2.86
C VAL A 200 10.16 -9.82 -4.15
N THR A 201 9.01 -10.31 -4.59
CA THR A 201 8.26 -9.82 -5.75
C THR A 201 7.08 -9.00 -5.25
N ILE A 202 6.93 -7.77 -5.72
CA ILE A 202 5.83 -6.85 -5.42
C ILE A 202 5.08 -6.58 -6.73
N ILE A 203 3.77 -6.80 -6.74
CA ILE A 203 2.88 -6.66 -7.90
C ILE A 203 1.80 -5.64 -7.57
N ARG A 204 1.51 -4.77 -8.54
CA ARG A 204 0.36 -3.86 -8.53
C ARG A 204 -0.61 -4.21 -9.66
N ASP A 205 -1.88 -4.34 -9.31
CA ASP A 205 -3.02 -4.38 -10.24
C ASP A 205 -4.01 -3.30 -9.81
N SER A 206 -4.09 -2.20 -10.55
CA SER A 206 -4.83 -1.00 -10.16
C SER A 206 -4.41 -0.55 -8.75
N LYS A 207 -5.33 -0.62 -7.77
CA LYS A 207 -5.10 -0.32 -6.36
C LYS A 207 -4.61 -1.50 -5.52
N TYR A 208 -4.69 -2.72 -6.04
CA TYR A 208 -4.34 -3.95 -5.30
C TYR A 208 -2.84 -4.17 -5.31
N ILE A 209 -2.30 -4.51 -4.13
CA ILE A 209 -0.86 -4.75 -3.94
C ILE A 209 -0.69 -6.09 -3.25
N PHE A 210 0.08 -6.96 -3.88
CA PHE A 210 0.35 -8.33 -3.42
C PHE A 210 1.65 -8.85 -4.02
N GLY A 211 2.05 -10.06 -3.65
CA GLY A 211 3.29 -10.60 -4.14
C GLY A 211 3.71 -11.87 -3.43
N GLY A 212 5.00 -12.19 -3.55
CA GLY A 212 5.59 -13.38 -2.95
C GLY A 212 7.05 -13.19 -2.59
N TYR A 213 7.47 -13.89 -1.55
CA TYR A 213 8.86 -14.00 -1.14
C TYR A 213 9.35 -15.43 -1.40
N PHE A 214 10.52 -15.53 -2.01
CA PHE A 214 11.24 -16.77 -2.24
C PHE A 214 12.58 -16.73 -1.52
N ASP A 215 12.84 -17.70 -0.66
CA ASP A 215 13.97 -17.72 0.26
C ASP A 215 15.26 -18.32 -0.32
N SER A 216 15.30 -18.50 -1.64
CA SER A 216 16.43 -19.02 -2.41
C SER A 216 16.57 -18.23 -3.72
N SER A 217 17.44 -18.69 -4.61
CA SER A 217 17.69 -18.06 -5.91
C SER A 217 16.94 -18.77 -7.04
N TRP A 218 16.37 -17.97 -7.93
CA TRP A 218 15.98 -18.38 -9.29
C TRP A 218 17.23 -18.80 -10.07
N LYS A 219 17.09 -19.77 -10.99
CA LYS A 219 18.23 -20.32 -11.73
C LYS A 219 18.01 -20.34 -13.23
N SER A 220 16.76 -20.42 -13.68
CA SER A 220 16.35 -20.51 -15.07
C SER A 220 17.16 -21.55 -15.85
N SER A 221 17.20 -22.80 -15.35
CA SER A 221 18.10 -23.83 -15.90
C SER A 221 17.95 -23.96 -17.42
N THR A 222 19.08 -23.93 -18.13
CA THR A 222 19.12 -24.22 -19.58
C THR A 222 18.73 -25.65 -19.90
N GLN A 223 18.68 -26.53 -18.89
CA GLN A 223 18.26 -27.93 -19.00
C GLN A 223 16.72 -28.11 -18.94
N GLY A 224 15.97 -27.02 -18.80
CA GLY A 224 14.51 -27.03 -18.81
C GLY A 224 13.88 -26.45 -17.54
N CYS A 225 12.55 -26.50 -17.50
CA CYS A 225 11.77 -25.90 -16.43
C CYS A 225 11.61 -26.87 -15.25
N GLY A 226 11.65 -26.36 -14.02
CA GLY A 226 11.70 -27.20 -12.83
C GLY A 226 11.14 -26.53 -11.58
N TRP A 227 10.89 -27.35 -10.57
CA TRP A 227 10.44 -26.90 -9.26
C TRP A 227 11.64 -26.62 -8.36
N LEU A 228 11.63 -25.46 -7.68
CA LEU A 228 12.63 -25.15 -6.66
C LEU A 228 12.04 -25.26 -5.26
N ARG A 229 12.89 -25.70 -4.35
CA ARG A 229 12.60 -25.81 -2.92
C ARG A 229 12.77 -24.46 -2.23
N GLY A 230 11.79 -24.06 -1.43
CA GLY A 230 11.85 -22.86 -0.60
C GLY A 230 10.99 -22.98 0.67
N PRO A 231 11.56 -23.41 1.81
CA PRO A 231 10.80 -23.69 3.03
C PRO A 231 10.26 -22.45 3.74
N ARG A 232 10.84 -21.27 3.50
CA ARG A 232 10.39 -20.00 4.11
C ARG A 232 9.68 -19.09 3.12
N ALA A 233 9.34 -19.62 1.94
CA ALA A 233 8.58 -18.86 0.97
C ALA A 233 7.16 -18.60 1.46
N PHE A 234 6.62 -17.45 1.07
CA PHE A 234 5.26 -17.07 1.38
C PHE A 234 4.71 -16.16 0.30
N LEU A 235 3.39 -16.16 0.16
CA LEU A 235 2.66 -15.12 -0.57
C LEU A 235 2.17 -14.07 0.42
N PHE A 236 1.93 -12.87 -0.07
CA PHE A 236 1.38 -11.79 0.74
C PHE A 236 0.40 -10.93 -0.05
N SER A 237 -0.49 -10.27 0.68
CA SER A 237 -1.30 -9.16 0.22
C SER A 237 -1.07 -7.98 1.15
N LEU A 238 -0.89 -6.78 0.61
CA LEU A 238 -0.89 -5.53 1.38
C LEU A 238 -2.24 -4.80 1.21
N TYR A 239 -2.77 -4.75 -0.02
CA TYR A 239 -4.10 -4.20 -0.32
C TYR A 239 -4.89 -5.18 -1.19
N ASN A 240 -6.09 -5.56 -0.75
CA ASN A 240 -6.95 -6.55 -1.41
C ASN A 240 -8.40 -6.06 -1.58
N LYS A 241 -9.31 -6.97 -1.95
CA LYS A 241 -10.75 -6.69 -2.11
C LYS A 241 -11.39 -6.10 -0.85
N ASP A 242 -10.86 -6.44 0.33
CA ASP A 242 -11.30 -5.93 1.64
C ASP A 242 -10.48 -4.69 2.05
N HIS A 243 -9.94 -3.97 1.06
CA HIS A 243 -9.08 -2.79 1.19
C HIS A 243 -7.73 -3.08 1.84
N TYR A 244 -7.25 -2.15 2.67
CA TYR A 244 -5.97 -2.29 3.35
C TYR A 244 -6.12 -3.24 4.53
N LYS A 245 -5.92 -4.53 4.23
CA LYS A 245 -5.97 -5.60 5.21
C LYS A 245 -4.85 -6.57 4.89
N PRO A 246 -3.63 -6.33 5.38
CA PRO A 246 -2.48 -7.14 5.03
C PRO A 246 -2.61 -8.60 5.48
N TYR A 247 -2.20 -9.54 4.62
CA TYR A 247 -2.14 -10.97 4.91
C TYR A 247 -0.82 -11.58 4.44
N LYS A 248 -0.37 -12.60 5.16
CA LYS A 248 0.74 -13.49 4.80
C LYS A 248 0.20 -14.91 4.68
N PHE A 249 0.66 -15.64 3.67
CA PHE A 249 0.26 -17.03 3.39
C PHE A 249 1.52 -17.87 3.24
N ASN A 250 1.83 -18.71 4.23
CA ASN A 250 3.03 -19.54 4.20
C ASN A 250 2.88 -20.71 3.21
N ILE A 251 4.02 -21.20 2.70
CA ILE A 251 4.06 -22.47 1.98
C ILE A 251 3.60 -23.61 2.89
N LYS A 252 2.75 -24.51 2.39
CA LYS A 252 2.34 -25.71 3.15
C LYS A 252 3.52 -26.68 3.30
N SER A 253 3.60 -27.37 4.43
CA SER A 253 4.70 -28.29 4.73
C SER A 253 4.84 -29.42 3.70
N ASP A 254 3.74 -29.93 3.15
CA ASP A 254 3.70 -30.95 2.10
C ASP A 254 4.04 -30.42 0.70
N ARG A 255 4.32 -29.11 0.56
CA ARG A 255 4.53 -28.41 -0.73
C ARG A 255 5.88 -27.72 -0.86
N ILE A 256 6.74 -27.83 0.16
CA ILE A 256 8.07 -27.20 0.18
C ILE A 256 8.97 -27.65 -1.00
N GLY A 257 8.75 -28.84 -1.56
CA GLY A 257 9.49 -29.32 -2.74
C GLY A 257 9.06 -28.66 -4.07
N THR A 258 7.90 -28.01 -4.09
CA THR A 258 7.29 -27.37 -5.26
C THR A 258 6.87 -25.93 -4.95
N THR A 259 7.78 -25.20 -4.30
CA THR A 259 7.54 -23.85 -3.78
C THR A 259 7.41 -22.82 -4.90
N VAL A 260 8.32 -22.85 -5.88
CA VAL A 260 8.28 -21.99 -7.06
C VAL A 260 8.59 -22.80 -8.32
N TYR A 261 8.02 -22.36 -9.44
CA TYR A 261 8.34 -22.91 -10.76
C TYR A 261 9.36 -22.00 -11.45
N ASP A 262 10.48 -22.57 -11.83
CA ASP A 262 11.60 -21.86 -12.45
C ASP A 262 11.69 -22.26 -13.93
N CYS A 263 11.42 -21.31 -14.83
CA CYS A 263 11.27 -21.57 -16.26
C CYS A 263 11.52 -20.28 -17.04
N LEU A 264 12.43 -20.29 -18.01
CA LEU A 264 12.83 -19.10 -18.79
C LEU A 264 11.66 -18.34 -19.45
N SER A 265 10.56 -19.04 -19.76
CA SER A 265 9.36 -18.47 -20.39
C SER A 265 8.32 -17.94 -19.40
N PHE A 266 8.57 -18.04 -18.08
CA PHE A 266 7.68 -17.61 -17.02
C PHE A 266 8.33 -16.52 -16.19
N GLY A 267 7.55 -15.52 -15.75
CA GLY A 267 8.00 -14.64 -14.70
C GLY A 267 7.99 -15.34 -13.33
N PRO A 268 8.09 -14.58 -12.23
CA PRO A 268 7.96 -15.11 -10.89
C PRO A 268 6.70 -15.98 -10.76
N THR A 269 6.90 -17.26 -10.43
CA THR A 269 5.84 -18.27 -10.35
C THR A 269 5.92 -19.03 -9.04
N PHE A 270 4.91 -18.88 -8.20
CA PHE A 270 4.82 -19.46 -6.88
C PHE A 270 3.78 -20.58 -6.86
N GLY A 271 4.21 -21.76 -6.39
CA GLY A 271 3.36 -22.89 -6.07
C GLY A 271 3.11 -23.84 -7.24
N GLN A 272 2.97 -25.12 -6.93
CA GLN A 272 2.64 -26.19 -7.87
C GLN A 272 1.36 -25.93 -8.67
N GLY A 273 0.37 -25.30 -8.01
CA GLY A 273 -0.89 -24.94 -8.63
C GLY A 273 -0.84 -23.63 -9.42
N HIS A 274 0.35 -23.04 -9.59
CA HIS A 274 0.53 -21.69 -10.11
C HIS A 274 -0.26 -20.67 -9.27
N ASP A 275 -0.17 -20.82 -7.94
CA ASP A 275 -0.90 -20.02 -6.96
C ASP A 275 -0.78 -18.53 -7.25
N LEU A 276 0.43 -18.07 -7.59
CA LEU A 276 0.68 -16.75 -8.18
C LEU A 276 1.68 -16.88 -9.33
N THR A 277 1.30 -16.47 -10.53
CA THR A 277 2.17 -16.54 -11.72
C THR A 277 2.11 -15.27 -12.53
N VAL A 278 3.27 -14.76 -12.95
CA VAL A 278 3.37 -13.59 -13.82
C VAL A 278 3.74 -14.01 -15.24
N TYR A 279 2.82 -13.76 -16.17
CA TYR A 279 3.03 -13.93 -17.62
C TYR A 279 3.27 -12.58 -18.30
N PRO A 280 3.86 -12.56 -19.52
CA PRO A 280 3.87 -11.35 -20.35
C PRO A 280 2.45 -10.88 -20.66
N ASN A 281 2.17 -9.60 -20.42
CA ASN A 281 0.86 -9.00 -20.70
C ASN A 281 0.54 -8.89 -22.21
N SER A 282 1.54 -9.04 -23.10
CA SER A 282 1.39 -9.02 -24.56
C SER A 282 0.85 -10.34 -25.13
N SER A 283 0.71 -11.38 -24.32
CA SER A 283 0.18 -12.67 -24.73
C SER A 283 -1.35 -12.70 -24.65
N ASN A 284 -2.00 -13.64 -25.34
CA ASN A 284 -3.44 -13.96 -25.16
C ASN A 284 -3.77 -14.38 -23.70
N TYR A 285 -2.77 -14.47 -22.82
CA TYR A 285 -2.84 -14.74 -21.38
C TYR A 285 -2.79 -13.47 -20.51
N GLY A 286 -3.12 -12.27 -21.04
CA GLY A 286 -3.09 -10.99 -20.31
C GLY A 286 -3.94 -10.91 -19.02
N SER A 287 -4.67 -11.98 -18.71
CA SER A 287 -5.45 -12.20 -17.50
C SER A 287 -4.81 -13.33 -16.70
N GLN A 288 -4.08 -12.99 -15.64
CA GLN A 288 -3.47 -13.93 -14.69
C GLN A 288 -4.51 -14.32 -13.65
N TYR A 289 -4.32 -15.44 -12.94
CA TYR A 289 -5.26 -15.85 -11.92
C TYR A 289 -4.58 -16.31 -10.64
N PHE A 290 -5.35 -16.35 -9.56
CA PHE A 290 -4.90 -16.88 -8.28
C PHE A 290 -5.61 -18.20 -7.97
N ARG A 291 -4.83 -19.19 -7.52
CA ARG A 291 -5.34 -20.48 -7.07
C ARG A 291 -4.79 -20.79 -5.69
N SER A 292 -5.63 -21.35 -4.82
CA SER A 292 -5.13 -21.90 -3.56
C SER A 292 -4.72 -23.35 -3.75
N PHE A 293 -3.42 -23.62 -3.77
CA PHE A 293 -2.90 -24.98 -3.82
C PHE A 293 -1.69 -25.17 -2.89
N SER A 294 -0.54 -24.59 -3.23
CA SER A 294 0.71 -24.79 -2.50
C SER A 294 0.83 -23.95 -1.23
N TYR A 295 0.22 -22.76 -1.21
CA TYR A 295 0.25 -21.85 -0.06
C TYR A 295 -1.02 -21.95 0.79
N GLU A 296 -0.96 -21.44 2.03
CA GLU A 296 -2.11 -21.28 2.91
C GLU A 296 -3.29 -20.62 2.18
N THR A 297 -4.49 -21.13 2.44
CA THR A 297 -5.70 -20.73 1.71
C THR A 297 -6.15 -19.34 2.15
N PRO A 298 -6.27 -18.36 1.22
CA PRO A 298 -6.77 -17.04 1.60
C PRO A 298 -8.21 -17.06 2.12
N PRO A 299 -8.60 -16.11 3.01
CA PRO A 299 -9.96 -16.00 3.51
C PRO A 299 -11.01 -15.98 2.39
N GLY A 300 -12.05 -16.80 2.52
CA GLY A 300 -13.13 -16.91 1.54
C GLY A 300 -12.81 -17.80 0.33
N CYS A 301 -11.57 -18.29 0.19
CA CYS A 301 -11.20 -19.24 -0.84
C CYS A 301 -11.23 -20.70 -0.32
N LYS A 302 -11.29 -21.66 -1.24
CA LYS A 302 -11.28 -23.10 -0.93
C LYS A 302 -10.07 -23.78 -1.55
N TYR A 303 -9.50 -24.75 -0.85
CA TYR A 303 -8.34 -25.51 -1.32
C TYR A 303 -8.67 -26.26 -2.62
N LYS A 304 -7.75 -26.18 -3.61
CA LYS A 304 -7.89 -26.74 -4.97
C LYS A 304 -9.06 -26.20 -5.80
N VAL A 305 -9.82 -25.24 -5.29
CA VAL A 305 -10.95 -24.60 -6.00
C VAL A 305 -10.46 -23.36 -6.72
N TYR A 306 -10.99 -23.17 -7.93
CA TYR A 306 -10.71 -22.05 -8.81
C TYR A 306 -12.03 -21.36 -9.21
N PRO A 307 -12.06 -20.02 -9.37
CA PRO A 307 -11.02 -19.04 -9.04
C PRO A 307 -11.04 -18.63 -7.56
N CYS A 308 -9.91 -18.18 -7.03
CA CYS A 308 -9.87 -17.51 -5.73
C CYS A 308 -9.76 -15.98 -5.94
N THR A 309 -10.78 -15.24 -5.54
CA THR A 309 -10.95 -13.81 -5.82
C THR A 309 -10.41 -12.90 -4.72
N PHE A 310 -9.70 -13.46 -3.73
CA PHE A 310 -9.27 -12.75 -2.53
C PHE A 310 -8.51 -11.44 -2.82
N TYR A 311 -7.54 -11.49 -3.73
CA TYR A 311 -6.64 -10.35 -3.98
C TYR A 311 -7.34 -9.16 -4.62
N THR A 312 -8.12 -9.37 -5.67
CA THR A 312 -8.63 -8.27 -6.51
C THR A 312 -10.15 -8.20 -6.57
N GLY A 313 -10.84 -9.14 -5.92
CA GLY A 313 -12.30 -9.33 -6.06
C GLY A 313 -12.69 -9.96 -7.40
N ARG A 314 -11.72 -10.24 -8.28
CA ARG A 314 -11.94 -10.76 -9.64
C ARG A 314 -11.28 -12.13 -9.78
N ALA A 315 -11.78 -12.94 -10.71
CA ALA A 315 -11.19 -14.24 -11.04
C ALA A 315 -9.80 -14.09 -11.68
N TYR A 316 -9.61 -12.98 -12.40
CA TYR A 316 -8.38 -12.65 -13.09
C TYR A 316 -7.86 -11.28 -12.65
N PHE A 317 -6.54 -11.13 -12.73
CA PHE A 317 -5.83 -9.88 -12.48
C PHE A 317 -4.91 -9.55 -13.65
N ARG A 318 -4.57 -8.27 -13.78
CA ARG A 318 -3.61 -7.78 -14.76
C ARG A 318 -2.50 -7.05 -14.02
N VAL A 319 -1.26 -7.36 -14.36
CA VAL A 319 -0.11 -6.71 -13.70
C VAL A 319 0.12 -5.36 -14.36
N ASP A 320 -0.20 -4.28 -13.67
CA ASP A 320 0.11 -2.92 -14.11
C ASP A 320 1.60 -2.63 -13.90
N GLU A 321 2.14 -3.05 -12.75
CA GLU A 321 3.54 -2.88 -12.37
C GLU A 321 4.04 -4.07 -11.57
N ILE A 322 5.30 -4.41 -11.78
CA ILE A 322 6.01 -5.43 -11.00
C ILE A 322 7.39 -4.92 -10.62
N GLU A 323 7.79 -5.21 -9.40
CA GLU A 323 9.16 -5.02 -8.89
C GLU A 323 9.65 -6.31 -8.26
N VAL A 324 10.91 -6.64 -8.48
CA VAL A 324 11.59 -7.73 -7.78
C VAL A 324 12.85 -7.19 -7.14
N PHE A 325 12.97 -7.43 -5.84
CA PHE A 325 14.14 -7.09 -5.04
C PHE A 325 14.81 -8.36 -4.56
N TYR A 326 16.13 -8.33 -4.45
CA TYR A 326 16.91 -9.40 -3.87
C TYR A 326 17.65 -8.93 -2.62
N GLU A 327 17.87 -9.85 -1.70
CA GLU A 327 18.52 -9.60 -0.41
C GLU A 327 20.04 -9.71 -0.55
N ASN A 328 20.74 -8.60 -0.32
CA ASN A 328 22.19 -8.57 -0.11
C ASN A 328 22.51 -8.57 1.37
N LYS A 329 23.41 -9.48 1.77
CA LYS A 329 24.03 -9.45 3.09
C LYS A 329 25.08 -8.34 3.10
N ILE A 330 24.93 -7.39 4.00
CA ILE A 330 26.00 -6.41 4.26
C ILE A 330 26.93 -7.07 5.28
N ASN A 331 28.13 -7.45 4.85
CA ASN A 331 29.17 -7.85 5.78
C ASN A 331 29.55 -6.60 6.60
N SER A 332 29.38 -6.70 7.92
CA SER A 332 29.85 -5.69 8.88
C SER A 332 31.35 -5.76 9.05
#